data_AF-A0A2T0SWA8-F1
#
_entry.id   AF-A0A2T0SWA8-F1
#
_cell.length_a   1.000
_cell.length_b   1.000
_cell.length_c   1.000
_cell.angle_alpha   90.00
_cell.angle_beta   90.00
_cell.angle_gamma   90.00
#
_symmetry.space_group_name_H-M   'P 1'
#
loop_
_entity.id
_entity.type
_entity.pdbx_description
1 polymer ?
#
loop_
_entity_poly.entity_id
_entity_poly.type
_entity_poly.pdbx_seq_one_letter_code
_entity_poly.pdbx_strand_id
1 'polypeptide(L)'
;MQALSSDWFMQNWLDSEYQQYVVMAYLQSVNTHFSNNQLHPALPDLREHYKAGVAYMQGKGALRASFPRRVRGIKGPPPRIDYVSDIPDDTFLSEIETTLEFALPRFRQAVADGEQRWADISGALTLEPVGLLPLQPEEGYLFIYATQQRSTDVYHFRLTLYDDQLPGGRVVRFRYVESVQQSLVYTLEQIKLDLIRRHRQLPNPATFRLESKQPLPVAETLLPIANQLLVQAVA
;
A
#
# COMPACT_ATOMS: atom_id res chain seq x y z
N MET A 1 9.16 1.75 11.08
CA MET A 1 8.19 2.81 10.75
C MET A 1 7.39 3.13 12.00
N GLN A 2 7.21 4.40 12.34
CA GLN A 2 6.22 4.77 13.36
C GLN A 2 4.84 4.61 12.71
N ALA A 3 4.06 3.62 13.17
CA ALA A 3 2.71 3.40 12.67
C ALA A 3 1.76 4.38 13.33
N LEU A 4 0.93 5.05 12.53
CA LEU A 4 -0.17 5.84 13.03
C LEU A 4 -1.32 4.87 13.34
N SER A 5 -2.05 5.09 14.44
CA SER A 5 -3.16 4.19 14.77
C SER A 5 -4.29 4.32 13.74
N SER A 6 -5.06 3.26 13.49
CA SER A 6 -6.24 3.30 12.62
C SER A 6 -7.23 4.40 13.03
N ASP A 7 -7.34 4.63 14.33
CA ASP A 7 -8.26 5.59 14.95
C ASP A 7 -7.52 6.82 15.52
N TRP A 8 -6.40 7.20 14.92
CA TRP A 8 -5.51 8.25 15.45
C TRP A 8 -6.20 9.59 15.73
N PHE A 9 -7.18 9.98 14.91
CA PHE A 9 -7.96 11.21 15.07
C PHE A 9 -9.13 11.06 16.05
N MET A 10 -9.35 9.86 16.59
CA MET A 10 -10.36 9.56 17.62
C MET A 10 -9.73 9.20 18.98
N GLN A 11 -8.40 9.13 19.06
CA GLN A 11 -7.67 8.73 20.28
C GLN A 11 -7.22 9.93 21.11
N ASN A 12 -7.34 9.76 22.43
CA ASN A 12 -7.01 10.74 23.49
C ASN A 12 -7.84 12.03 23.51
N TRP A 13 -8.03 12.55 24.72
CA TRP A 13 -8.81 13.76 24.99
C TRP A 13 -8.22 14.94 24.21
N LEU A 14 -9.11 15.66 23.51
CA LEU A 14 -8.81 16.34 22.26
C LEU A 14 -8.04 17.64 22.46
N ASP A 15 -6.79 17.60 22.04
CA ASP A 15 -6.01 18.77 21.70
C ASP A 15 -5.62 18.61 20.22
N SER A 16 -6.23 19.41 19.35
CA SER A 16 -5.90 19.38 17.93
C SER A 16 -4.44 19.75 17.66
N GLU A 17 -3.80 20.57 18.50
CA GLU A 17 -2.38 20.91 18.34
C GLU A 17 -1.50 19.66 18.54
N TYR A 18 -1.74 18.90 19.61
CA TYR A 18 -1.03 17.64 19.85
C TYR A 18 -1.20 16.68 18.67
N GLN A 19 -2.43 16.51 18.18
CA GLN A 19 -2.69 15.61 17.04
C GLN A 19 -2.00 16.07 15.76
N GLN A 20 -1.91 17.38 15.52
CA GLN A 20 -1.15 17.92 14.39
C GLN A 20 0.34 17.55 14.48
N TYR A 21 0.95 17.58 15.68
CA TYR A 21 2.32 17.13 15.85
C TYR A 21 2.51 15.64 15.58
N VAL A 22 1.58 14.79 16.03
CA VAL A 22 1.60 13.35 15.74
C VAL A 22 1.53 13.11 14.23
N VAL A 23 0.65 13.81 13.52
CA VAL A 23 0.53 13.77 12.06
C VAL A 23 1.82 14.20 11.38
N MET A 24 2.44 15.29 11.85
CA MET A 24 3.70 15.79 11.29
C MET A 24 4.85 14.80 11.49
N ALA A 25 4.98 14.21 12.68
CA ALA A 25 5.99 13.20 12.97
C ALA A 25 5.81 11.95 12.09
N TYR A 26 4.57 11.50 11.92
CA TYR A 26 4.23 10.40 11.02
C TYR A 26 4.62 10.70 9.57
N LEU A 27 4.21 11.86 9.04
CA LEU A 27 4.56 12.28 7.68
C LEU A 27 6.07 12.40 7.45
N GLN A 28 6.81 12.87 8.47
CA GLN A 28 8.27 12.90 8.42
C GLN A 28 8.86 11.49 8.33
N SER A 29 8.33 10.52 9.09
CA SER A 29 8.73 9.12 8.98
C SER A 29 8.43 8.57 7.58
N VAL A 30 7.24 8.85 7.02
CA VAL A 30 6.86 8.41 5.66
C VAL A 30 7.81 9.00 4.61
N ASN A 31 8.08 10.30 4.67
CA ASN A 31 8.99 10.98 3.75
C ASN A 31 10.42 10.44 3.83
N THR A 32 10.86 10.02 5.01
CA THR A 32 12.17 9.37 5.20
C THR A 32 12.22 8.02 4.47
N HIS A 33 11.16 7.21 4.61
CA HIS A 33 11.05 5.94 3.88
C HIS A 33 10.99 6.16 2.36
N PHE A 34 10.22 7.14 1.88
CA PHE A 34 10.14 7.45 0.46
C PHE A 34 11.46 7.96 -0.12
N SER A 35 12.21 8.75 0.64
CA SER A 35 13.56 9.21 0.26
C SER A 35 14.54 8.04 0.09
N ASN A 36 14.35 6.97 0.87
CA ASN A 36 15.15 5.73 0.80
C ASN A 36 14.58 4.71 -0.20
N ASN A 37 13.61 5.10 -1.04
CA ASN A 37 12.90 4.21 -1.95
C ASN A 37 12.30 2.98 -1.24
N GLN A 38 11.80 3.14 -0.01
CA GLN A 38 11.07 2.11 0.74
C GLN A 38 9.58 2.47 0.72
N LEU A 39 8.85 1.96 -0.28
CA LEU A 39 7.45 2.36 -0.48
C LEU A 39 6.48 1.51 0.34
N HIS A 40 6.77 0.23 0.55
CA HIS A 40 5.99 -0.65 1.41
C HIS A 40 6.63 -0.79 2.80
N PRO A 41 5.85 -0.74 3.91
CA PRO A 41 4.40 -0.61 3.99
C PRO A 41 3.91 0.85 4.00
N ALA A 42 4.80 1.84 3.89
CA ALA A 42 4.48 3.25 4.15
C ALA A 42 3.39 3.84 3.25
N LEU A 43 3.39 3.54 1.94
CA LEU A 43 2.40 4.05 1.00
C LEU A 43 1.00 3.42 1.19
N PRO A 44 0.85 2.08 1.29
CA PRO A 44 -0.43 1.48 1.64
C PRO A 44 -1.01 2.02 2.96
N ASP A 45 -0.21 2.09 4.02
CA ASP A 45 -0.60 2.60 5.34
C ASP A 45 -1.12 4.05 5.26
N LEU A 46 -0.36 4.94 4.59
CA LEU A 46 -0.77 6.33 4.37
C LEU A 46 -2.09 6.42 3.59
N ARG A 47 -2.29 5.57 2.59
CA ARG A 47 -3.51 5.53 1.77
C ARG A 47 -4.72 5.12 2.60
N GLU A 48 -4.54 4.15 3.49
CA GLU A 48 -5.60 3.72 4.42
C GLU A 48 -6.00 4.85 5.36
N HIS A 49 -5.04 5.55 5.97
CA HIS A 49 -5.33 6.70 6.83
C HIS A 49 -6.02 7.86 6.08
N TYR A 50 -5.58 8.16 4.84
CA TYR A 50 -6.23 9.16 4.01
C TYR A 50 -7.67 8.76 3.67
N LYS A 51 -7.88 7.49 3.25
CA LYS A 51 -9.21 6.97 2.92
C LYS A 51 -10.15 7.01 4.13
N ALA A 52 -9.67 6.61 5.30
CA ALA A 52 -10.42 6.64 6.55
C ALA A 52 -10.84 8.07 6.93
N GLY A 53 -9.91 9.03 6.87
CA GLY A 53 -10.21 10.43 7.19
C GLY A 53 -11.18 11.08 6.18
N VAL A 54 -11.04 10.79 4.88
CA VAL A 54 -11.99 11.24 3.86
C VAL A 54 -13.37 10.64 4.08
N ALA A 55 -13.45 9.34 4.36
CA ALA A 55 -14.72 8.66 4.64
C ALA A 55 -15.42 9.27 5.87
N TYR A 56 -14.67 9.60 6.91
CA TYR A 56 -15.20 10.32 8.08
C TYR A 56 -15.76 11.70 7.71
N MET A 57 -14.98 12.51 6.99
CA MET A 57 -15.41 13.86 6.57
C MET A 57 -16.66 13.84 5.68
N GLN A 58 -16.79 12.82 4.81
CA GLN A 58 -17.97 12.64 3.96
C GLN A 58 -19.18 12.09 4.74
N GLY A 59 -18.94 11.20 5.70
CA GLY A 59 -19.98 10.60 6.56
C GLY A 59 -20.60 11.58 7.58
N LYS A 60 -19.93 12.70 7.86
CA LYS A 60 -20.37 13.78 8.76
C LYS A 60 -21.81 14.24 8.51
N GLY A 61 -22.21 14.41 7.26
CA GLY A 61 -23.55 14.89 6.90
C GLY A 61 -24.64 13.91 7.29
N ALA A 62 -24.40 12.61 7.06
CA ALA A 62 -25.33 11.54 7.44
C ALA A 62 -25.38 11.34 8.95
N LEU A 63 -24.22 11.43 9.63
CA LEU A 63 -24.13 11.29 11.09
C LEU A 63 -24.82 12.47 11.79
N ARG A 64 -24.57 13.71 11.37
CA ARG A 64 -25.25 14.90 11.93
C ARG A 64 -26.76 14.88 11.66
N ALA A 65 -27.20 14.33 10.53
CA ALA A 65 -28.61 14.25 10.16
C ALA A 65 -29.38 13.15 10.92
N SER A 66 -28.70 12.12 11.43
CA SER A 66 -29.32 11.01 12.17
C SER A 66 -29.50 11.27 13.67
N PHE A 67 -28.96 12.38 14.21
CA PHE A 67 -29.18 12.75 15.61
C PHE A 67 -30.66 13.12 15.86
N PRO A 68 -31.26 12.61 16.96
CA PRO A 68 -32.63 12.94 17.31
C PRO A 68 -32.80 14.45 17.55
N ARG A 69 -33.76 15.05 16.84
CA ARG A 69 -34.12 16.47 17.01
C ARG A 69 -35.22 16.59 18.05
N ARG A 70 -35.08 17.51 19.00
CA ARG A 70 -36.12 17.81 20.00
C ARG A 70 -36.87 19.07 19.62
N VAL A 71 -38.17 19.07 19.87
CA VAL A 71 -39.00 20.26 19.66
C VAL A 71 -38.63 21.29 20.74
N ARG A 72 -38.15 22.46 20.32
CA ARG A 72 -37.80 23.58 21.21
C ARG A 72 -39.03 24.43 21.54
N GLY A 73 -39.98 24.53 20.62
CA GLY A 73 -41.21 25.30 20.81
C GLY A 73 -41.98 25.50 19.51
N ILE A 74 -43.14 26.15 19.60
CA ILE A 74 -43.97 26.52 18.43
C ILE A 74 -44.01 28.05 18.35
N LYS A 75 -43.72 28.61 17.17
CA LYS A 75 -43.72 30.06 16.94
C LYS A 75 -44.78 30.50 15.94
N GLY A 76 -45.38 31.65 16.28
CA GLY A 76 -46.11 32.57 15.40
C GLY A 76 -47.41 32.02 14.78
N PRO A 77 -48.22 32.91 14.19
CA PRO A 77 -49.20 32.54 13.17
C PRO A 77 -48.59 32.78 11.77
N PRO A 78 -48.54 31.77 10.89
CA PRO A 78 -48.97 30.38 11.09
C PRO A 78 -48.00 29.57 11.96
N PRO A 79 -48.48 28.56 12.72
CA PRO A 79 -47.69 27.81 13.66
C PRO A 79 -46.56 27.05 12.96
N ARG A 80 -45.32 27.38 13.33
CA ARG A 80 -44.12 26.64 12.92
C ARG A 80 -43.49 25.98 14.14
N ILE A 81 -43.18 24.69 14.02
CA ILE A 81 -42.49 23.92 15.05
C ILE A 81 -40.99 24.17 14.89
N ASP A 82 -40.37 24.79 15.88
CA ASP A 82 -38.92 24.98 15.95
C ASP A 82 -38.27 23.72 16.55
N TYR A 83 -37.35 23.10 15.82
CA TYR A 83 -36.56 21.96 16.28
C TYR A 83 -35.16 22.41 16.70
N VAL A 84 -34.59 21.81 17.74
CA VAL A 84 -33.18 21.92 18.15
C VAL A 84 -32.56 20.52 18.14
N SER A 85 -31.36 20.42 17.59
CA SER A 85 -30.56 19.20 17.59
C SER A 85 -29.83 19.05 18.92
N ASP A 86 -30.10 17.99 19.67
CA ASP A 86 -29.31 17.58 20.85
C ASP A 86 -28.01 16.91 20.33
N ILE A 87 -27.04 17.72 19.90
CA ILE A 87 -25.70 17.24 19.54
C ILE A 87 -24.85 17.28 20.81
N PRO A 88 -24.23 16.17 21.25
CA PRO A 88 -23.23 16.21 22.32
C PRO A 88 -22.04 17.07 21.89
N ASP A 89 -21.64 18.02 22.75
CA ASP A 89 -20.44 18.88 22.70
C ASP A 89 -19.85 19.17 21.31
N ASP A 90 -20.29 20.28 20.71
CA ASP A 90 -19.79 20.88 19.46
C ASP A 90 -18.25 21.00 19.43
N THR A 91 -17.63 21.17 20.59
CA THR A 91 -16.18 21.27 20.79
C THR A 91 -15.43 19.98 20.42
N PHE A 92 -15.94 18.80 20.77
CA PHE A 92 -15.27 17.54 20.45
C PHE A 92 -15.18 17.34 18.93
N LEU A 93 -16.32 17.50 18.26
CA LEU A 93 -16.39 17.34 16.81
C LEU A 93 -15.57 18.41 16.08
N SER A 94 -15.53 19.65 16.60
CA SER A 94 -14.72 20.71 16.00
C SER A 94 -13.21 20.46 16.09
N GLU A 95 -12.72 19.86 17.18
CA GLU A 95 -11.28 19.52 17.32
C GLU A 95 -10.87 18.44 16.31
N ILE A 96 -11.68 17.37 16.17
CA ILE A 96 -11.43 16.33 15.15
C ILE A 96 -11.44 16.94 13.75
N GLU A 97 -12.41 17.81 13.46
CA GLU A 97 -12.51 18.48 12.17
C GLU A 97 -11.28 19.35 11.90
N THR A 98 -10.83 20.11 12.88
CA THR A 98 -9.62 20.94 12.77
C THR A 98 -8.38 20.09 12.47
N THR A 99 -8.23 18.95 13.17
CA THR A 99 -7.14 18.00 12.93
C THR A 99 -7.22 17.39 11.52
N LEU A 100 -8.40 16.99 11.05
CA LEU A 100 -8.57 16.39 9.71
C LEU A 100 -8.38 17.42 8.59
N GLU A 101 -8.87 18.65 8.76
CA GLU A 101 -8.64 19.75 7.82
C GLU A 101 -7.15 20.08 7.68
N PHE A 102 -6.38 19.93 8.76
CA PHE A 102 -4.92 20.02 8.72
C PHE A 102 -4.28 18.80 8.04
N ALA A 103 -4.68 17.58 8.39
CA ALA A 103 -3.99 16.36 7.98
C ALA A 103 -4.29 15.95 6.53
N LEU A 104 -5.56 16.00 6.10
CA LEU A 104 -6.02 15.44 4.83
C LEU A 104 -5.32 16.05 3.59
N PRO A 105 -5.14 17.38 3.47
CA PRO A 105 -4.40 17.95 2.34
C PRO A 105 -2.96 17.43 2.26
N ARG A 106 -2.30 17.26 3.42
CA ARG A 106 -0.92 16.77 3.52
C ARG A 106 -0.82 15.28 3.19
N PHE A 107 -1.76 14.48 3.70
CA PHE A 107 -1.87 13.06 3.34
C PHE A 107 -2.10 12.89 1.85
N ARG A 108 -3.03 13.67 1.26
CA ARG A 108 -3.28 13.65 -0.19
C ARG A 108 -2.01 13.93 -0.99
N GLN A 109 -1.23 14.94 -0.61
CA GLN A 109 0.01 15.28 -1.28
C GLN A 109 1.04 14.15 -1.13
N ALA A 110 1.26 13.65 0.08
CA ALA A 110 2.21 12.56 0.33
C ALA A 110 1.81 11.26 -0.40
N VAL A 111 0.52 10.95 -0.50
CA VAL A 111 0.02 9.83 -1.32
C VAL A 111 0.37 10.05 -2.79
N ALA A 112 0.10 11.25 -3.33
CA ALA A 112 0.42 11.55 -4.72
C ALA A 112 1.93 11.42 -5.00
N ASP A 113 2.78 11.92 -4.09
CA ASP A 113 4.24 11.80 -4.20
C ASP A 113 4.70 10.32 -4.16
N GLY A 114 4.09 9.51 -3.28
CA GLY A 114 4.40 8.07 -3.18
C GLY A 114 3.93 7.27 -4.40
N GLU A 115 2.74 7.56 -4.92
CA GLU A 115 2.20 6.93 -6.15
C GLU A 115 3.04 7.33 -7.38
N GLN A 116 3.49 8.57 -7.49
CA GLN A 116 4.39 9.00 -8.56
C GLN A 116 5.72 8.24 -8.50
N ARG A 117 6.34 8.13 -7.31
CA ARG A 117 7.57 7.34 -7.12
C ARG A 117 7.36 5.87 -7.45
N TRP A 118 6.23 5.31 -7.05
CA TRP A 118 5.87 3.93 -7.41
C TRP A 118 5.81 3.75 -8.93
N ALA A 119 5.13 4.66 -9.63
CA ALA A 119 5.03 4.63 -11.09
C ALA A 119 6.38 4.79 -11.77
N ASP A 120 7.23 5.71 -11.30
CA ASP A 120 8.56 5.95 -11.84
C ASP A 120 9.46 4.72 -11.68
N ILE A 121 9.46 4.10 -10.49
CA ILE A 121 10.24 2.89 -10.23
C ILE A 121 9.69 1.72 -11.05
N SER A 122 8.37 1.52 -11.05
CA SER A 122 7.73 0.44 -11.80
C SER A 122 7.99 0.56 -13.30
N GLY A 123 8.03 1.78 -13.85
CA GLY A 123 8.35 2.01 -15.26
C GLY A 123 9.83 1.82 -15.60
N ALA A 124 10.73 1.95 -14.62
CA ALA A 124 12.16 1.72 -14.78
C ALA A 124 12.54 0.23 -14.65
N LEU A 125 11.71 -0.59 -14.01
CA LEU A 125 11.90 -2.02 -13.85
C LEU A 125 11.45 -2.78 -15.10
N THR A 126 12.19 -3.82 -15.46
CA THR A 126 11.85 -4.71 -16.57
C THR A 126 11.58 -6.12 -16.04
N LEU A 127 10.38 -6.62 -16.32
CA LEU A 127 9.99 -8.01 -16.02
C LEU A 127 9.94 -8.80 -17.33
N GLU A 128 10.79 -9.83 -17.44
CA GLU A 128 10.90 -10.64 -18.65
C GLU A 128 10.92 -12.14 -18.32
N PRO A 129 10.32 -13.00 -19.16
CA PRO A 129 10.44 -14.45 -18.97
C PRO A 129 11.86 -14.94 -19.29
N VAL A 130 12.37 -15.86 -18.47
CA VAL A 130 13.64 -16.54 -18.70
C VAL A 130 13.37 -17.83 -19.47
N GLY A 131 13.65 -17.79 -20.76
CA GLY A 131 13.39 -18.88 -21.70
C GLY A 131 11.90 -19.04 -22.02
N LEU A 132 11.46 -20.28 -22.20
CA LEU A 132 10.06 -20.58 -22.55
C LEU A 132 9.15 -20.46 -21.32
N LEU A 133 7.99 -19.85 -21.52
CA LEU A 133 6.90 -19.81 -20.56
C LEU A 133 6.15 -21.16 -20.55
N PRO A 134 5.84 -21.72 -19.38
CA PRO A 134 5.07 -22.95 -19.26
C PRO A 134 3.57 -22.70 -19.49
N LEU A 135 2.81 -23.79 -19.66
CA LEU A 135 1.35 -23.76 -19.71
C LEU A 135 0.71 -23.34 -18.37
N GLN A 136 1.41 -23.52 -17.25
CA GLN A 136 0.96 -23.12 -15.92
C GLN A 136 1.85 -21.96 -15.41
N PRO A 137 1.52 -20.70 -15.77
CA PRO A 137 2.29 -19.54 -15.35
C PRO A 137 2.10 -19.14 -13.88
N GLU A 138 1.20 -19.82 -13.17
CA GLU A 138 0.79 -19.49 -11.80
C GLU A 138 1.84 -19.83 -10.73
N GLU A 139 2.85 -20.65 -11.05
CA GLU A 139 3.89 -21.07 -10.10
C GLU A 139 5.26 -21.17 -10.75
N GLY A 140 6.30 -20.73 -10.03
CA GLY A 140 7.68 -20.85 -10.49
C GLY A 140 8.65 -19.97 -9.72
N TYR A 141 9.60 -19.35 -10.44
CA TYR A 141 10.70 -18.60 -9.85
C TYR A 141 10.78 -17.16 -10.37
N LEU A 142 11.01 -16.23 -9.45
CA LEU A 142 11.34 -14.84 -9.72
C LEU A 142 12.82 -14.63 -9.41
N PHE A 143 13.57 -14.17 -10.40
CA PHE A 143 14.96 -13.79 -10.29
C PHE A 143 15.04 -12.28 -10.17
N ILE A 144 15.47 -11.78 -9.02
CA ILE A 144 15.69 -10.36 -8.80
C ILE A 144 17.17 -10.07 -9.03
N TYR A 145 17.44 -9.18 -9.97
CA TYR A 145 18.79 -8.80 -10.37
C TYR A 145 18.92 -7.29 -10.41
N ALA A 146 19.89 -6.76 -9.68
CA ALA A 146 20.28 -5.35 -9.79
C ALA A 146 21.51 -5.25 -10.69
N THR A 147 21.50 -4.42 -11.74
CA THR A 147 22.57 -4.35 -12.76
C THR A 147 23.97 -4.06 -12.17
N GLN A 148 24.04 -3.41 -11.00
CA GLN A 148 25.29 -3.12 -10.30
C GLN A 148 25.76 -4.26 -9.37
N GLN A 149 24.94 -5.28 -9.13
CA GLN A 149 25.24 -6.43 -8.29
C GLN A 149 25.35 -7.69 -9.16
N ARG A 150 26.40 -8.48 -8.95
CA ARG A 150 26.54 -9.76 -9.65
C ARG A 150 25.75 -10.90 -8.99
N SER A 151 24.98 -10.62 -7.94
CA SER A 151 24.06 -11.58 -7.32
C SER A 151 22.69 -11.53 -7.97
N THR A 152 22.08 -12.70 -8.10
CA THR A 152 20.66 -12.88 -8.42
C THR A 152 19.98 -13.54 -7.24
N ASP A 153 19.00 -12.88 -6.67
CA ASP A 153 18.18 -13.46 -5.62
C ASP A 153 17.03 -14.24 -6.24
N VAL A 154 16.87 -15.48 -5.80
CA VAL A 154 15.87 -16.42 -6.29
C VAL A 154 14.73 -16.52 -5.29
N TYR A 155 13.53 -16.19 -5.75
CA TYR A 155 12.29 -16.34 -5.00
C TYR A 155 11.40 -17.35 -5.71
N HIS A 156 10.90 -18.34 -4.99
CA HIS A 156 9.80 -19.14 -5.46
C HIS A 156 8.51 -18.33 -5.31
N PHE A 157 7.71 -18.24 -6.36
CA PHE A 157 6.43 -17.55 -6.32
C PHE A 157 5.27 -18.49 -6.65
N ARG A 158 4.13 -18.23 -6.03
CA ARG A 158 2.86 -18.90 -6.35
C ARG A 158 1.72 -17.90 -6.32
N LEU A 159 0.96 -17.83 -7.41
CA LEU A 159 -0.29 -17.09 -7.49
C LEU A 159 -1.38 -17.85 -6.73
N THR A 160 -2.12 -17.13 -5.90
CA THR A 160 -3.24 -17.64 -5.12
C THR A 160 -4.46 -16.75 -5.33
N LEU A 161 -5.66 -17.33 -5.42
CA LEU A 161 -6.91 -16.67 -5.84
C LEU A 161 -7.71 -16.01 -4.69
N TYR A 162 -7.08 -15.56 -3.60
CA TYR A 162 -7.83 -15.00 -2.48
C TYR A 162 -7.26 -13.67 -1.97
N ASP A 163 -7.97 -12.58 -2.25
CA ASP A 163 -8.02 -11.36 -1.43
C ASP A 163 -9.31 -10.57 -1.71
N ASP A 164 -10.07 -10.24 -0.67
CA ASP A 164 -11.31 -9.46 -0.74
C ASP A 164 -11.05 -7.94 -0.95
N GLN A 165 -9.80 -7.48 -0.78
CA GLN A 165 -9.43 -6.06 -0.82
C GLN A 165 -8.93 -5.58 -2.20
N LEU A 166 -8.69 -6.48 -3.16
CA LEU A 166 -8.13 -6.16 -4.48
C LEU A 166 -9.09 -6.56 -5.61
N PRO A 167 -9.41 -5.68 -6.59
CA PRO A 167 -10.20 -6.05 -7.75
C PRO A 167 -9.44 -7.09 -8.59
N GLY A 168 -9.86 -8.35 -8.53
CA GLY A 168 -9.23 -9.49 -9.21
C GLY A 168 -8.66 -10.58 -8.28
N GLY A 169 -8.58 -10.34 -6.96
CA GLY A 169 -8.34 -11.35 -5.91
C GLY A 169 -7.06 -12.19 -6.02
N ARG A 170 -6.09 -11.85 -6.89
CA ARG A 170 -4.85 -12.62 -7.08
C ARG A 170 -3.73 -12.06 -6.21
N VAL A 171 -3.19 -12.88 -5.33
CA VAL A 171 -2.03 -12.55 -4.49
C VAL A 171 -0.87 -13.49 -4.83
N VAL A 172 0.31 -12.92 -5.05
CA VAL A 172 1.55 -13.68 -5.22
C VAL A 172 2.20 -13.90 -3.85
N ARG A 173 2.46 -15.16 -3.50
CA ARG A 173 3.27 -15.51 -2.34
C ARG A 173 4.70 -15.76 -2.77
N PHE A 174 5.64 -15.00 -2.21
CA PHE A 174 7.06 -15.21 -2.41
C PHE A 174 7.68 -15.99 -1.26
N ARG A 175 8.58 -16.90 -1.59
CA ARG A 175 9.46 -17.60 -0.64
C ARG A 175 10.88 -17.48 -1.14
N TYR A 176 11.76 -16.88 -0.34
CA TYR A 176 13.18 -16.84 -0.65
C TYR A 176 13.76 -18.25 -0.71
N VAL A 177 14.54 -18.53 -1.75
CA VAL A 177 15.20 -19.83 -1.97
C VAL A 177 16.69 -19.69 -1.70
N GLU A 178 17.37 -18.86 -2.48
CA GLU A 178 18.82 -18.66 -2.41
C GLU A 178 19.24 -17.39 -3.16
N SER A 179 20.50 -17.01 -3.01
CA SER A 179 21.15 -15.96 -3.79
C SER A 179 22.34 -16.55 -4.51
N VAL A 180 22.42 -16.34 -5.83
CA VAL A 180 23.46 -16.93 -6.66
C VAL A 180 24.28 -15.87 -7.38
N GLN A 181 25.60 -16.03 -7.35
CA GLN A 181 26.52 -15.16 -8.09
C GLN A 181 26.54 -15.56 -9.57
N GLN A 182 26.25 -14.60 -10.44
CA GLN A 182 26.38 -14.76 -11.87
C GLN A 182 27.85 -14.80 -12.27
N SER A 183 28.16 -15.69 -13.19
CA SER A 183 29.46 -15.75 -13.87
C SER A 183 29.22 -15.99 -15.35
N LEU A 184 30.28 -15.84 -16.17
CA LEU A 184 30.19 -16.11 -17.61
C LEU A 184 29.70 -17.53 -17.94
N VAL A 185 29.85 -18.47 -17.01
CA VAL A 185 29.42 -19.88 -17.15
C VAL A 185 28.05 -20.11 -16.51
N TYR A 186 27.64 -19.25 -15.56
CA TYR A 186 26.43 -19.43 -14.76
C TYR A 186 25.40 -18.34 -15.13
N THR A 187 24.73 -18.56 -16.26
CA THR A 187 23.67 -17.66 -16.77
C THR A 187 22.32 -17.94 -16.10
N LEU A 188 21.33 -17.08 -16.35
CA LEU A 188 19.97 -17.23 -15.80
C LEU A 188 19.28 -18.51 -16.27
N GLU A 189 19.53 -18.92 -17.51
CA GLU A 189 19.03 -20.18 -18.06
C GLU A 189 19.67 -21.38 -17.35
N GLN A 190 20.97 -21.27 -17.03
CA GLN A 190 21.67 -22.31 -16.29
C GLN A 190 21.17 -22.41 -14.84
N ILE A 191 20.89 -21.27 -14.19
CA ILE A 191 20.24 -21.21 -12.87
C ILE A 191 18.88 -21.92 -12.93
N LYS A 192 18.05 -21.60 -13.93
CA LYS A 192 16.74 -22.22 -14.14
C LYS A 192 16.87 -23.75 -14.30
N LEU A 193 17.79 -24.21 -15.15
CA LEU A 193 18.03 -25.65 -15.35
C LEU A 193 18.49 -26.35 -14.08
N ASP A 194 19.33 -25.71 -13.27
CA ASP A 194 19.79 -26.26 -12.01
C ASP A 194 18.67 -26.36 -10.97
N LEU A 195 17.83 -25.33 -10.86
CA LEU A 195 16.63 -25.35 -10.01
C LEU A 195 15.67 -26.47 -10.40
N ILE A 196 15.45 -26.71 -11.70
CA ILE A 196 14.61 -27.81 -12.20
C ILE A 196 15.18 -29.19 -11.78
N ARG A 197 16.50 -29.35 -11.83
CA ARG A 197 17.16 -30.61 -11.42
C ARG A 197 17.05 -30.85 -9.92
N ARG A 198 17.20 -29.80 -9.11
CA ARG A 198 17.10 -29.85 -7.64
C ARG A 198 15.66 -30.01 -7.14
N HIS A 199 14.71 -29.33 -7.79
CA HIS A 199 13.30 -29.30 -7.40
C HIS A 199 12.41 -30.01 -8.43
N ARG A 200 12.50 -31.34 -8.47
CA ARG A 200 11.74 -32.18 -9.41
C ARG A 200 10.21 -32.07 -9.33
N GLN A 201 9.69 -31.50 -8.24
CA GLN A 201 8.26 -31.25 -8.07
C GLN A 201 7.73 -30.21 -9.07
N LEU A 202 8.61 -29.36 -9.62
CA LEU A 202 8.23 -28.29 -10.54
C LEU A 202 9.12 -28.34 -11.79
N PRO A 203 8.86 -29.30 -12.71
CA PRO A 203 9.74 -29.60 -13.84
C PRO A 203 9.72 -28.53 -14.94
N ASN A 204 8.66 -27.72 -15.01
CA ASN A 204 8.53 -26.63 -15.98
C ASN A 204 8.07 -25.32 -15.30
N PRO A 205 8.95 -24.67 -14.51
CA PRO A 205 8.63 -23.45 -13.77
C PRO A 205 8.45 -22.24 -14.67
N ALA A 206 7.46 -21.41 -14.34
CA ALA A 206 7.37 -20.06 -14.86
C ALA A 206 8.51 -19.25 -14.25
N THR A 207 9.50 -18.87 -15.05
CA THR A 207 10.68 -18.17 -14.55
C THR A 207 10.68 -16.76 -15.11
N PHE A 208 10.67 -15.77 -14.26
CA PHE A 208 10.74 -14.36 -14.64
C PHE A 208 11.99 -13.73 -14.04
N ARG A 209 12.62 -12.84 -14.80
CA ARG A 209 13.66 -11.93 -14.33
C ARG A 209 13.05 -10.56 -14.12
N LEU A 210 13.23 -10.01 -12.93
CA LEU A 210 13.05 -8.59 -12.63
C LEU A 210 14.43 -7.94 -12.59
N GLU A 211 14.70 -7.08 -13.58
CA GLU A 211 15.93 -6.30 -13.63
C GLU A 211 15.69 -4.87 -13.10
N SER A 212 16.60 -4.43 -12.23
CA SER A 212 16.67 -3.05 -11.76
C SER A 212 18.03 -2.43 -12.06
N LYS A 213 18.03 -1.24 -12.67
CA LYS A 213 19.26 -0.50 -12.99
C LYS A 213 19.91 0.16 -11.78
N GLN A 214 19.16 0.34 -10.69
CA GLN A 214 19.61 0.99 -9.47
C GLN A 214 19.45 0.04 -8.28
N PRO A 215 20.29 0.16 -7.24
CA PRO A 215 20.09 -0.60 -6.02
C PRO A 215 18.82 -0.11 -5.32
N LEU A 216 17.81 -0.99 -5.24
CA LEU A 216 16.53 -0.71 -4.56
C LEU A 216 16.29 -1.72 -3.43
N PRO A 217 15.60 -1.31 -2.35
CA PRO A 217 15.20 -2.22 -1.29
C PRO A 217 14.34 -3.38 -1.82
N VAL A 218 14.80 -4.61 -1.59
CA VAL A 218 14.15 -5.80 -2.17
C VAL A 218 12.77 -6.03 -1.54
N ALA A 219 12.70 -6.02 -0.21
CA ALA A 219 11.47 -6.33 0.51
C ALA A 219 10.44 -5.19 0.45
N GLU A 220 10.90 -3.95 0.59
CA GLU A 220 10.04 -2.77 0.70
C GLU A 220 9.58 -2.23 -0.66
N THR A 221 10.25 -2.58 -1.76
CA THR A 221 9.93 -1.97 -3.07
C THR A 221 9.94 -2.99 -4.22
N LEU A 222 11.01 -3.76 -4.40
CA LEU A 222 11.08 -4.67 -5.56
C LEU A 222 10.05 -5.79 -5.49
N LEU A 223 9.88 -6.46 -4.34
CA LEU A 223 8.89 -7.53 -4.19
C LEU A 223 7.43 -7.05 -4.33
N PRO A 224 7.02 -5.91 -3.72
CA PRO A 224 5.70 -5.35 -3.95
C PRO A 224 5.41 -5.03 -5.43
N ILE A 225 6.36 -4.40 -6.13
CA ILE A 225 6.18 -4.09 -7.55
C ILE A 225 6.21 -5.38 -8.40
N ALA A 226 7.10 -6.33 -8.08
CA ALA A 226 7.13 -7.64 -8.73
C ALA A 226 5.81 -8.38 -8.60
N ASN A 227 5.14 -8.30 -7.45
CA ASN A 227 3.82 -8.86 -7.23
C ASN A 227 2.84 -8.30 -8.26
N GLN A 228 2.74 -6.97 -8.36
CA GLN A 228 1.86 -6.29 -9.31
C GLN A 228 2.17 -6.69 -10.77
N LEU A 229 3.45 -6.68 -11.16
CA LEU A 229 3.86 -7.02 -12.52
C LEU A 229 3.61 -8.50 -12.86
N LEU A 230 3.84 -9.42 -11.92
CA LEU A 230 3.54 -10.84 -12.12
C LEU A 230 2.04 -11.10 -12.25
N VAL A 231 1.22 -10.44 -11.43
CA VAL A 231 -0.24 -10.55 -11.57
C VAL A 231 -0.69 -10.06 -12.95
N GLN A 232 -0.11 -8.97 -13.46
CA GLN A 232 -0.40 -8.46 -14.80
C GLN A 232 0.12 -9.36 -15.93
N ALA A 233 1.29 -9.98 -15.77
CA ALA A 233 1.88 -10.84 -16.79
C ALA A 233 1.20 -12.22 -16.90
N VAL A 234 0.54 -12.67 -15.82
CA VAL A 234 -0.13 -13.97 -15.72
C VAL A 234 -1.65 -13.87 -15.88
N ALA A 235 -2.22 -12.66 -15.82
CA ALA A 235 -3.64 -12.39 -16.09
C ALA A 235 -3.97 -12.49 -17.59
#